data_AF-A0A349MEW2-F1
#
_entry.id   AF-A0A349MEW2-F1
#
_cell.length_a   1.000
_cell.length_b   1.000
_cell.length_c   1.000
_cell.angle_alpha   90.00
_cell.angle_beta   90.00
_cell.angle_gamma   90.00
#
_symmetry.space_group_name_H-M   'P 1'
#
loop_
_entity.id
_entity.type
_entity.pdbx_description
1 polymer ?
#
loop_
_entity_poly.entity_id
_entity_poly.type
_entity_poly.pdbx_seq_one_letter_code
_entity_poly.pdbx_strand_id
1 'polypeptide(L)' 'GTLFWEYAVITPVRNMDGTITHYLAIKDDITEKKQLEEERQQALAKAEQASRAKSEFLANMS' A
#
# COMPACT_ATOMS: atom_id res chain seq x y z
N GLY A 1 9.95 20.41 -0.76
CA GLY A 1 9.89 18.93 -0.64
C GLY A 1 8.44 18.48 -0.75
N THR A 2 8.22 17.21 -1.06
CA THR A 2 6.89 16.59 -1.17
C THR A 2 6.73 15.51 -0.12
N LEU A 3 5.48 15.16 0.22
CA LEU A 3 5.19 14.04 1.10
C LEU A 3 5.37 12.71 0.35
N PHE A 4 5.83 11.68 1.06
CA PHE A 4 6.03 10.33 0.54
C PHE A 4 5.64 9.30 1.61
N TRP A 5 5.31 8.09 1.19
CA TRP A 5 5.04 6.98 2.09
C TRP A 5 6.34 6.32 2.52
N GLU A 6 6.61 6.29 3.82
CA GLU A 6 7.78 5.60 4.39
C GLU A 6 7.34 4.30 5.06
N TYR A 7 8.05 3.22 4.76
CA TYR A 7 8.10 2.05 5.63
C TYR A 7 9.40 2.11 6.44
N ALA A 8 9.29 2.13 7.76
CA ALA A 8 10.44 2.22 8.64
C ALA A 8 10.45 1.10 9.68
N VAL A 9 11.62 0.51 9.88
CA VAL A 9 11.91 -0.38 11.00
C VAL A 9 12.94 0.31 11.88
N ILE A 10 12.62 0.48 13.15
CA ILE A 10 13.47 1.19 14.12
C ILE A 10 13.77 0.25 15.29
N THR A 11 15.05 0.07 15.59
CA THR A 11 15.51 -0.82 16.66
C THR A 11 16.46 -0.09 17.62
N PRO A 12 16.33 -0.27 18.94
CA PRO A 12 17.25 0.34 19.89
C PRO A 12 18.58 -0.42 19.91
N VAL A 13 19.68 0.32 19.96
CA VAL A 13 21.02 -0.20 20.22
C VAL A 13 21.33 -0.05 21.70
N ARG A 14 21.59 -1.18 22.37
CA ARG A 14 21.90 -1.23 23.81
C ARG A 14 23.37 -1.48 24.03
N ASN A 15 23.93 -0.87 25.08
CA ASN A 15 25.25 -1.23 25.59
C ASN A 15 25.17 -2.52 26.46
N MET A 16 26.29 -2.95 27.03
CA MET A 16 26.37 -4.19 27.81
C MET A 16 25.49 -4.20 29.08
N ASP A 17 25.18 -3.05 29.65
CA ASP A 17 24.30 -2.95 30.83
C ASP A 17 22.80 -2.90 30.46
N GLY A 18 22.48 -2.93 29.17
CA GLY A 18 21.10 -2.91 28.67
C GLY A 18 20.52 -1.52 28.42
N THR A 19 21.25 -0.45 28.75
CA THR A 19 20.85 0.94 28.49
C THR A 19 20.82 1.22 27.00
N ILE A 20 19.74 1.86 26.53
CA ILE A 20 19.61 2.30 25.14
C ILE A 20 20.55 3.48 24.93
N THR A 21 21.43 3.38 23.94
CA THR A 21 22.37 4.45 23.58
C THR A 21 22.01 5.13 22.26
N HIS A 22 21.45 4.38 21.30
CA HIS A 22 21.11 4.87 19.98
C HIS A 22 19.88 4.12 19.42
N TYR A 23 19.39 4.58 18.28
CA TYR A 23 18.40 3.87 17.47
C TYR A 23 18.94 3.71 16.06
N LEU A 24 18.83 2.49 15.52
CA LEU A 24 19.06 2.19 14.12
C LEU A 24 17.72 2.19 13.40
N ALA A 25 17.58 3.01 12.37
CA ALA A 25 16.41 3.05 11.50
C ALA A 25 16.79 2.59 10.10
N ILE A 26 16.02 1.67 9.54
CA ILE A 26 16.00 1.33 8.12
C ILE A 26 14.71 1.93 7.57
N LYS A 27 14.82 2.66 6.45
CA LYS A 27 13.74 3.48 5.87
C LYS A 27 13.68 3.20 4.37
N ASP A 28 12.53 2.75 3.91
CA ASP A 28 12.23 2.53 2.51
C ASP A 28 11.11 3.48 2.07
N ASP A 29 11.31 4.22 0.99
CA ASP A 29 10.22 4.93 0.32
C ASP A 29 9.37 3.91 -0.44
N ILE A 30 8.12 3.78 -0.03
CA ILE A 30 7.15 2.84 -0.60
C ILE A 30 6.04 3.55 -1.38
N THR A 31 6.24 4.81 -1.77
CA THR A 31 5.23 5.62 -2.48
C THR A 31 4.81 4.96 -3.78
N GLU A 32 5.76 4.53 -4.61
CA GLU A 32 5.49 3.84 -5.86
C GLU A 32 4.70 2.55 -5.64
N LYS A 33 5.09 1.76 -4.63
CA LYS A 33 4.39 0.51 -4.28
C LYS A 33 2.95 0.77 -3.87
N LYS A 34 2.68 1.84 -3.13
CA LYS A 34 1.32 2.24 -2.73
C LYS A 34 0.50 2.70 -3.93
N GLN A 35 1.10 3.48 -4.83
CA GLN A 35 0.46 3.95 -6.05
C GLN A 35 0.05 2.78 -6.96
N LEU A 36 0.96 1.84 -7.19
CA LEU A 36 0.68 0.66 -8.01
C LEU A 36 -0.42 -0.24 -7.41
N GLU A 37 -0.43 -0.40 -6.09
CA GLU A 37 -1.49 -1.16 -5.43
C GLU A 37 -2.84 -0.46 -5.58
N GLU A 38 -2.90 0.86 -5.43
CA GLU A 38 -4.13 1.62 -5.61
C GLU A 38 -4.64 1.54 -7.06
N GLU A 39 -3.76 1.74 -8.05
CA GLU A 39 -4.11 1.60 -9.47
C GLU A 39 -4.66 0.21 -9.80
N ARG A 40 -4.04 -0.84 -9.23
CA ARG A 40 -4.51 -2.21 -9.38
C ARG A 40 -5.92 -2.40 -8.82
N GLN A 41 -6.18 -1.89 -7.62
CA GLN A 41 -7.51 -1.98 -7.00
C GLN A 41 -8.58 -1.23 -7.80
N GLN A 42 -8.24 -0.04 -8.31
CA GLN A 42 -9.15 0.73 -9.16
C GLN A 42 -9.45 0.02 -10.48
N ALA A 43 -8.45 -0.59 -11.11
CA ALA A 43 -8.65 -1.35 -12.34
C ALA A 43 -9.56 -2.56 -12.14
N LEU A 44 -9.39 -3.30 -11.03
CA LEU A 44 -10.26 -4.42 -10.67
C LEU A 44 -11.70 -3.97 -10.44
N ALA A 45 -11.92 -2.92 -9.65
CA ALA A 45 -13.24 -2.39 -9.38
C ALA A 45 -13.97 -1.96 -10.67
N LYS A 46 -13.26 -1.31 -11.60
CA LYS A 46 -13.81 -0.92 -12.91
C LYS A 46 -14.19 -2.14 -13.75
N ALA A 47 -13.35 -3.16 -13.79
CA ALA A 47 -13.62 -4.39 -14.54
C ALA A 47 -14.85 -5.13 -13.98
N GLU A 48 -14.99 -5.22 -12.66
CA GLU A 48 -16.15 -5.83 -12.02
C GLU A 48 -17.43 -5.06 -12.30
N GLN A 49 -17.41 -3.72 -12.21
CA GLN A 49 -18.57 -2.89 -12.52
C GLN A 49 -19.01 -3.07 -13.98
N ALA A 50 -18.06 -3.07 -14.92
CA ALA A 50 -18.36 -3.30 -16.33
C ALA A 50 -18.97 -4.69 -16.56
N SER A 51 -18.43 -5.73 -15.90
CA SER A 51 -19.00 -7.08 -15.99
C SER A 51 -20.42 -7.14 -15.44
N ARG A 52 -20.69 -6.51 -14.29
CA ARG A 52 -22.05 -6.48 -13.70
C ARG A 52 -23.04 -5.76 -14.60
N ALA A 53 -22.69 -4.56 -15.08
CA ALA A 53 -23.55 -3.78 -15.97
C ALA A 53 -23.88 -4.55 -17.25
N LYS A 54 -22.92 -5.28 -17.82
CA LYS A 54 -23.14 -6.16 -18.98
C LYS A 54 -24.10 -7.30 -18.66
N SER A 55 -23.95 -7.95 -17.50
CA SER A 55 -24.85 -9.02 -17.09
C SER A 55 -26.28 -8.55 -16.86
N GLU A 56 -26.47 -7.41 -16.18
CA GLU A 56 -27.78 -6.80 -15.97
C GLU A 56 -28.44 -6.40 -17.29
N PHE A 57 -27.68 -5.83 -18.22
CA PHE A 57 -28.18 -5.48 -19.54
C PHE A 57 -28.68 -6.70 -20.32
N LEU A 58 -27.93 -7.82 -20.29
CA LEU A 58 -28.36 -9.06 -20.95
C LEU A 58 -29.58 -9.69 -20.24
N ALA A 59 -29.64 -9.64 -18.92
CA ALA A 59 -30.75 -10.20 -18.13
C ALA A 59 -32.07 -9.43 -18.36
N ASN A 60 -32.02 -8.11 -18.52
CA ASN A 60 -33.21 -7.27 -18.74
C ASN A 60 -33.72 -7.27 -20.19
N MET A 61 -32.97 -7.83 -21.14
CA MET A 61 -33.40 -8.02 -22.54
C MET A 61 -33.88 -9.45 -22.84
N SER A 62 -33.82 -10.35 -21.85
CA SER A 62 -34.36 -11.72 -21.92
C SER A 62 -35.80 -11.74 -21.42
#